data_AF-A0A9D2NNA3-F1
#
_entry.id   AF-A0A9D2NNA3-F1
#
_cell.length_a   1.000
_cell.length_b   1.000
_cell.length_c   1.000
_cell.angle_alpha   90.00
_cell.angle_beta   90.00
_cell.angle_gamma   90.00
#
_symmetry.space_group_name_H-M   'P 1'
#
loop_
_entity.id
_entity.type
_entity.pdbx_description
1 polymer ?
#
loop_
_entity_poly.entity_id
_entity_poly.type
_entity_poly.pdbx_seq_one_letter_code
_entity_poly.pdbx_strand_id
1 'polypeptide(L)' 'MEHRLKELEQKIGYTFHDFSLLKRAMMHSSYTNEKHLEKYQCNERLEFLGDAVLELVSSEFLFKESPKV' A
#
# COMPACT_ATOMS: atom_id res chain seq x y z
N MET A 1 -14.81 -8.96 -5.47
CA MET A 1 -13.55 -8.31 -5.04
C MET A 1 -13.77 -6.82 -4.80
N GLU A 2 -14.38 -6.10 -5.73
CA GLU A 2 -14.59 -4.64 -5.63
C GLU A 2 -15.39 -4.20 -4.39
N HIS A 3 -16.45 -4.93 -3.99
CA HIS A 3 -17.19 -4.64 -2.76
C HIS A 3 -16.30 -4.62 -1.51
N ARG A 4 -15.41 -5.61 -1.37
CA ARG A 4 -14.46 -5.69 -0.24
C ARG A 4 -13.42 -4.57 -0.27
N LEU A 5 -13.02 -4.11 -1.46
CA LEU A 5 -12.10 -2.98 -1.61
C LEU A 5 -12.78 -1.66 -1.22
N LYS A 6 -14.07 -1.49 -1.55
CA LYS A 6 -14.86 -0.34 -1.10
C LYS A 6 -15.08 -0.32 0.42
N GLU A 7 -15.34 -1.48 1.03
CA GLU A 7 -15.35 -1.60 2.49
C GLU A 7 -13.98 -1.24 3.11
N LEU A 8 -12.88 -1.61 2.46
CA LEU A 8 -11.54 -1.27 2.93
C LEU A 8 -11.31 0.24 2.92
N GLU A 9 -11.65 0.93 1.82
CA GLU A 9 -11.59 2.41 1.74
C GLU A 9 -12.34 3.09 2.89
N GLN A 10 -13.53 2.58 3.21
CA GLN A 10 -14.33 3.07 4.34
C GLN A 10 -13.64 2.84 5.69
N LYS A 11 -13.08 1.64 5.91
CA LYS A 11 -12.43 1.27 7.17
C LYS A 11 -11.15 2.06 7.44
N ILE A 12 -10.35 2.35 6.40
CA ILE A 12 -9.11 3.13 6.53
C ILE A 12 -9.36 4.65 6.47
N GLY A 13 -10.60 5.08 6.20
CA GLY A 13 -10.95 6.50 6.10
C GLY A 13 -10.33 7.22 4.90
N TYR A 14 -9.97 6.49 3.84
CA TYR A 14 -9.31 7.06 2.66
C TYR A 14 -9.96 6.53 1.38
N THR A 15 -10.39 7.45 0.52
CA THR A 15 -10.89 7.14 -0.82
C THR A 15 -9.79 7.40 -1.84
N PHE A 16 -9.37 6.38 -2.57
CA PHE A 16 -8.36 6.50 -3.60
C PHE A 16 -8.91 7.29 -4.79
N HIS A 17 -8.17 8.31 -5.22
CA HIS A 17 -8.47 9.02 -6.46
C HIS A 17 -8.39 8.08 -7.68
N ASP A 18 -7.35 7.23 -7.71
CA ASP A 18 -7.19 6.17 -8.70
C ASP A 18 -7.41 4.80 -8.03
N PHE A 19 -8.58 4.20 -8.27
CA PHE A 19 -8.95 2.90 -7.71
C PHE A 19 -8.06 1.75 -8.23
N SER A 20 -7.36 1.93 -9.34
CA SER A 20 -6.41 0.93 -9.86
C SER A 20 -5.22 0.75 -8.93
N LEU A 21 -4.82 1.81 -8.20
CA LEU A 21 -3.75 1.74 -7.21
C LEU A 21 -4.13 0.83 -6.04
N LEU A 22 -5.36 0.95 -5.53
CA LEU A 22 -5.86 0.08 -4.48
C LEU A 22 -5.96 -1.37 -4.97
N LYS A 23 -6.48 -1.60 -6.19
CA LYS A 23 -6.49 -2.95 -6.79
C LYS A 23 -5.08 -3.54 -6.84
N ARG A 24 -4.09 -2.76 -7.29
CA ARG A 24 -2.70 -3.21 -7.39
C ARG A 24 -2.07 -3.46 -6.02
N ALA A 25 -2.30 -2.58 -5.04
CA ALA A 25 -1.80 -2.74 -3.67
C ALA A 25 -2.27 -4.05 -3.02
N MET A 26 -3.46 -4.54 -3.43
CA MET A 26 -4.07 -5.77 -2.92
C MET A 26 -3.79 -7.01 -3.80
N MET A 27 -2.97 -6.90 -4.85
CA MET A 27 -2.57 -8.04 -5.69
C MET A 27 -1.23 -8.62 -5.24
N HIS A 28 -1.28 -9.78 -4.60
CA HIS A 28 -0.08 -10.53 -4.20
C HIS A 28 0.59 -11.23 -5.41
N SER A 29 1.90 -11.45 -5.33
CA SER A 29 2.69 -12.08 -6.40
C SER A 29 2.22 -13.50 -6.76
N SER A 30 1.67 -14.25 -5.80
CA SER A 30 1.07 -15.58 -6.10
C SER A 30 -0.10 -15.48 -7.08
N TYR A 31 -0.96 -14.48 -6.91
CA TYR A 31 -2.12 -14.26 -7.78
C TYR A 31 -1.69 -13.87 -9.21
N THR A 32 -0.68 -13.01 -9.34
CA THR A 32 -0.14 -12.63 -10.67
C THR A 32 0.52 -13.81 -11.36
N ASN A 33 1.24 -14.66 -10.62
CA ASN A 33 1.90 -15.85 -11.16
C ASN A 33 0.87 -16.89 -11.67
N GLU A 34 -0.18 -17.15 -10.89
CA GLU A 34 -1.26 -18.09 -11.26
C GLU A 34 -2.06 -17.63 -12.48
N LYS A 35 -2.21 -16.31 -12.67
CA LYS A 35 -2.96 -15.74 -13.78
C LYS A 35 -2.09 -15.44 -15.01
N HIS A 36 -0.81 -15.81 -15.00
CA HIS A 36 0.17 -15.48 -16.03
C HIS A 36 0.20 -13.98 -16.39
N LEU A 37 -0.05 -13.13 -15.38
CA LEU A 37 0.01 -11.69 -15.53
C LEU A 37 1.46 -11.21 -15.46
N GLU A 38 1.72 -10.03 -16.01
CA GLU A 38 3.04 -9.42 -15.96
C GLU A 38 3.46 -9.16 -14.50
N LYS A 39 4.69 -9.50 -14.14
CA LYS A 39 5.16 -9.42 -12.74
C LYS A 39 4.98 -8.03 -12.12
N TYR A 40 5.04 -6.95 -12.90
CA TYR A 40 4.85 -5.59 -12.39
C TYR A 40 3.41 -5.28 -11.95
N GLN A 41 2.45 -6.19 -12.16
CA GLN A 41 1.06 -6.02 -11.75
C GLN A 41 0.82 -6.40 -10.29
N CYS A 42 1.79 -6.99 -9.59
CA CYS A 42 1.69 -7.25 -8.16
C CYS A 42 2.01 -5.98 -7.33
N ASN A 43 1.83 -6.10 -6.02
CA ASN A 43 2.04 -5.01 -5.07
C ASN A 43 3.50 -4.74 -4.71
N GLU A 44 4.47 -5.59 -5.08
CA GLU A 44 5.88 -5.51 -4.63
C GLU A 44 6.53 -4.14 -4.86
N ARG A 45 6.23 -3.48 -5.99
CA ARG A 45 6.74 -2.11 -6.25
C ARG A 45 6.11 -1.05 -5.35
N LEU A 46 4.83 -1.21 -5.02
CA LEU A 46 4.12 -0.32 -4.12
C LEU A 46 4.55 -0.57 -2.66
N GLU A 47 4.81 -1.82 -2.31
CA GLU A 47 5.37 -2.21 -1.02
C GLU A 47 6.75 -1.58 -0.80
N PHE A 48 7.66 -1.72 -1.77
CA PHE A 48 8.98 -1.11 -1.71
C PHE A 48 8.92 0.41 -1.51
N LEU A 49 8.04 1.11 -2.23
CA LEU A 49 7.84 2.55 -2.04
C LEU A 49 7.20 2.87 -0.69
N GLY A 50 6.21 2.08 -0.28
CA GLY A 50 5.47 2.26 0.97
C GLY A 50 6.35 2.11 2.20
N ASP A 51 7.33 1.21 2.16
CA ASP A 51 8.30 1.00 3.25
C ASP A 51 9.12 2.27 3.52
N ALA A 52 9.72 2.85 2.47
CA ALA A 52 10.49 4.10 2.59
C ALA A 52 9.62 5.29 3.04
N VAL A 53 8.36 5.37 2.59
CA VAL A 53 7.43 6.42 3.04
C VAL A 53 7.08 6.25 4.52
N LEU A 54 6.77 5.02 4.95
CA LEU A 54 6.44 4.74 6.35
C LEU A 54 7.64 4.98 7.27
N GLU A 55 8.85 4.59 6.83
CA GLU A 55 10.09 4.86 7.53
C GLU A 55 10.30 6.36 7.74
N LEU A 56 10.17 7.17 6.68
CA LEU A 56 10.34 8.62 6.76
C LEU A 56 9.35 9.26 7.73
N VAL A 57 8.06 8.96 7.59
CA VAL A 57 7.00 9.55 8.42
C VAL A 57 7.15 9.15 9.89
N SER A 58 7.44 7.87 10.15
CA SER A 58 7.61 7.37 11.52
C SER A 58 8.88 7.93 12.16
N SER A 59 9.98 8.00 11.40
CA SER A 59 11.25 8.57 11.86
C SER A 59 11.11 10.06 12.17
N GLU A 60 10.44 10.83 11.30
CA GLU A 60 10.17 12.23 11.54
C GLU A 60 9.30 12.43 12.80
N PHE A 61 8.25 11.64 12.96
CA PHE A 61 7.39 11.68 14.13
C PHE A 61 8.18 11.42 15.42
N LEU A 62 8.95 10.34 15.47
CA LEU A 62 9.76 9.99 16.65
C LEU A 62 10.85 11.02 16.95
N PHE A 63 11.49 11.57 15.91
CA PHE A 63 12.49 12.62 16.07
C PHE A 63 11.90 13.89 16.71
N LYS A 64 10.69 14.27 16.32
CA LYS A 64 9.98 15.44 16.88
C LYS A 64 9.46 15.19 18.30
N GLU A 65 8.96 14.00 18.59
CA GLU A 65 8.40 13.64 19.91
C GLU A 65 9.46 13.33 20.97
N SER A 66 10.65 12.85 20.56
CA SER A 66 11.78 12.56 21.44
C SER A 66 13.01 13.43 21.15
N PRO A 67 12.93 14.78 21.31
CA PRO A 67 14.03 15.69 20.99
C PRO A 67 15.22 15.62 21.97
N LYS A 68 15.23 14.66 22.93
CA LYS A 68 16.19 14.57 24.03
C LYS A 68 17.10 13.33 23.98
N VAL A 69 17.13 12.61 22.86
CA VAL A 69 18.25 11.71 22.54
C VAL A 69 19.38 12.54 21.96
#